data_AF-A0A545B7Z3-F1
#
_entry.id   AF-A0A545B7Z3-F1
#
_cell.length_a   1.000
_cell.length_b   1.000
_cell.length_c   1.000
_cell.angle_alpha   90.00
_cell.angle_beta   90.00
_cell.angle_gamma   90.00
#
_symmetry.space_group_name_H-M   'P 1'
#
loop_
_entity.id
_entity.type
_entity.pdbx_description
1 polymer ?
#
loop_
_entity_poly.entity_id
_entity_poly.type
_entity_poly.pdbx_seq_one_letter_code
_entity_poly.pdbx_strand_id
1 'polypeptide(L)' 'MAWTQADVDKMKRAIATGARVVQLNGERVEYRSLAEMRATLAMMQGDLDCARKGAFSVSYPRTTRGL' A
#
# COMPACT_ATOMS: atom_id res chain seq x y z
N MET A 1 1.75 -8.76 3.90
CA MET A 1 2.51 -7.53 4.26
C MET A 1 1.80 -6.38 3.58
N ALA A 2 1.39 -5.36 4.34
CA ALA A 2 0.73 -4.17 3.80
C ALA A 2 1.67 -3.45 2.83
N TRP A 3 1.18 -3.06 1.66
CA TRP A 3 1.96 -2.28 0.69
C TRP A 3 2.36 -0.93 1.30
N THR A 4 3.57 -0.44 1.01
CA THR A 4 4.05 0.83 1.56
C THR A 4 3.86 1.99 0.59
N GLN A 5 3.75 3.21 1.11
CA GLN A 5 3.67 4.41 0.28
C GLN A 5 4.88 4.58 -0.65
N ALA A 6 6.05 4.06 -0.24
CA ALA A 6 7.27 4.08 -1.04
C ALA A 6 7.18 3.16 -2.27
N ASP A 7 6.45 2.04 -2.17
CA ASP A 7 6.22 1.14 -3.30
C ASP A 7 5.32 1.79 -4.35
N VAL A 8 4.27 2.50 -3.91
CA VAL A 8 3.38 3.25 -4.80
C VAL A 8 4.13 4.34 -5.56
N ASP A 9 5.06 5.05 -4.90
CA ASP A 9 5.84 6.12 -5.54
C ASP A 9 6.83 5.56 -6.58
N LYS A 10 7.52 4.47 -6.25
CA LYS A 10 8.39 3.74 -7.19
C LYS A 10 7.61 3.28 -8.42
N MET A 11 6.40 2.76 -8.20
CA MET A 11 5.55 2.28 -9.28
C MET A 11 5.02 3.44 -10.15
N LYS A 12 4.64 4.58 -9.56
CA LYS A 12 4.31 5.81 -10.32
C LYS A 12 5.48 6.28 -11.19
N ARG A 13 6.70 6.29 -10.64
CA ARG A 13 7.91 6.66 -11.40
C ARG A 13 8.17 5.68 -12.54
N ALA A 14 8.08 4.37 -12.29
CA ALA A 14 8.26 3.35 -13.31
C ALA A 14 7.25 3.49 -14.47
N ILE A 15 5.97 3.77 -14.14
CA ILE A 15 4.94 4.05 -15.15
C ILE A 15 5.28 5.31 -15.94
N ALA A 16 5.75 6.37 -15.29
CA ALA A 16 6.13 7.62 -15.96
C ALA A 16 7.34 7.45 -16.89
N THR A 17 8.28 6.57 -16.55
CA THR A 17 9.43 6.23 -17.40
C THR A 17 9.09 5.22 -18.50
N GLY A 18 7.91 4.58 -18.44
CA GLY A 18 7.52 3.51 -19.36
C GLY A 18 8.22 2.18 -19.08
N ALA A 19 8.84 2.03 -17.90
CA ALA A 19 9.49 0.79 -17.50
C ALA A 19 8.43 -0.29 -17.21
N ARG A 20 8.65 -1.51 -17.70
CA ARG A 20 7.81 -2.68 -17.41
C ARG A 20 8.26 -3.46 -16.19
N VAL A 21 9.46 -3.16 -15.68
CA VAL A 21 10.09 -3.88 -14.59
C VAL A 21 10.18 -2.94 -13.39
N VAL A 22 9.67 -3.39 -12.24
CA VAL A 22 9.70 -2.62 -10.98
C VAL A 22 10.22 -3.51 -9.87
N GLN A 23 11.06 -2.95 -8.99
CA GLN A 23 11.51 -3.65 -7.81
C GLN A 23 10.58 -3.32 -6.64
N LEU A 24 9.81 -4.31 -6.18
CA LEU A 24 8.82 -4.20 -5.12
C LEU A 24 9.23 -5.14 -3.99
N ASN A 25 9.34 -4.63 -2.75
CA ASN A 25 9.76 -5.42 -1.58
C ASN A 25 11.05 -6.25 -1.78
N GLY A 26 11.98 -5.78 -2.61
CA GLY A 26 13.23 -6.48 -2.93
C GLY A 26 13.11 -7.50 -4.08
N GLU A 27 11.90 -7.78 -4.53
CA GLU A 27 11.64 -8.67 -5.67
C GLU A 27 11.46 -7.87 -6.95
N ARG A 28 11.96 -8.41 -8.07
CA ARG A 28 11.86 -7.76 -9.37
C ARG A 28 10.63 -8.29 -10.09
N VAL A 29 9.60 -7.46 -10.19
CA VAL A 29 8.33 -7.80 -10.83
C VAL A 29 8.31 -7.22 -12.24
N GLU A 30 8.19 -8.09 -13.23
CA GLU A 30 8.01 -7.72 -14.63
C GLU A 30 6.53 -7.79 -15.01
N TYR A 31 5.98 -6.66 -15.45
CA TYR A 31 4.60 -6.56 -15.90
C TYR A 31 4.54 -6.70 -17.42
N ARG A 32 3.56 -7.47 -17.92
CA ARG A 32 3.41 -7.68 -19.36
C ARG A 32 2.92 -6.43 -20.07
N SER A 33 2.19 -5.57 -19.37
CA SER A 33 1.60 -4.35 -19.91
C SER A 33 1.51 -3.19 -18.91
N LEU A 34 1.48 -1.96 -19.41
CA LEU A 34 1.22 -0.75 -18.60
C LEU A 34 -0.19 -0.77 -18.00
N ALA A 35 -1.15 -1.44 -18.65
CA ALA A 35 -2.51 -1.59 -18.15
C ALA A 35 -2.55 -2.43 -16.86
N GLU A 36 -1.88 -3.58 -16.85
CA GLU A 36 -1.72 -4.38 -15.62
C GLU A 36 -1.02 -3.59 -14.53
N MET A 37 0.05 -2.86 -14.87
CA MET A 37 0.79 -2.06 -13.90
C MET A 37 -0.10 -0.99 -13.23
N ARG A 38 -1.02 -0.35 -13.99
CA ARG A 38 -2.01 0.59 -13.43
C ARG A 38 -3.05 -0.11 -12.56
N ALA A 39 -3.52 -1.29 -12.95
CA ALA A 39 -4.48 -2.07 -12.18
C ALA A 39 -3.88 -2.50 -10.83
N THR A 40 -2.64 -2.99 -10.84
CA THR A 40 -1.93 -3.33 -9.61
C THR A 40 -1.71 -2.10 -8.73
N LEU A 41 -1.43 -0.92 -9.30
CA LEU A 41 -1.31 0.34 -8.54
C LEU A 41 -2.63 0.76 -7.89
N ALA A 42 -3.76 0.53 -8.54
CA ALA A 42 -5.08 0.80 -7.94
C ALA A 42 -5.37 -0.15 -6.77
N MET A 43 -5.03 -1.44 -6.91
CA MET A 43 -5.09 -2.41 -5.81
C MET A 43 -4.18 -1.98 -4.65
N MET A 44 -2.89 -1.76 -4.93
CA MET A 44 -2.02 -0.74 -4.31
C MET A 44 -2.65 0.13 -3.23
N GLN A 45 -3.31 1.15 -3.74
CA GLN A 45 -3.87 2.25 -2.97
C GLN A 45 -5.10 1.81 -2.17
N GLY A 46 -5.90 0.88 -2.70
CA GLY A 46 -7.05 0.33 -2.00
C GLY A 46 -6.67 -0.42 -0.73
N ASP A 47 -5.64 -1.26 -0.78
CA ASP A 47 -5.15 -1.98 0.40
C ASP A 47 -4.53 -1.03 1.44
N LEU A 48 -3.79 -0.01 0.97
CA LEU A 48 -3.22 1.04 1.83
C LEU A 48 -4.29 1.83 2.58
N ASP A 49 -5.38 2.22 1.92
CA ASP A 49 -6.50 2.93 2.54
C ASP A 49 -7.24 2.02 3.54
N CYS A 50 -7.44 0.75 3.17
CA CYS A 50 -8.08 -0.25 4.03
C CYS A 50 -7.25 -0.54 5.29
N ALA A 51 -5.93 -0.74 5.14
CA ALA A 51 -5.00 -0.96 6.24
C ALA A 51 -4.96 0.23 7.22
N ARG A 52 -5.11 1.46 6.70
CA ARG A 52 -5.18 2.68 7.52
C ARG A 52 -6.48 2.79 8.31
N LYS A 53 -7.58 2.25 7.77
CA LYS A 53 -8.92 2.27 8.40
C LYS A 53 -9.16 1.10 9.37
N GLY A 54 -8.38 0.03 9.30
CA GLY A 54 -8.53 -1.17 10.14
C GLY A 54 -8.10 -1.01 11.60
N ALA A 55 -7.48 0.10 11.99
CA ALA A 55 -7.10 0.37 13.38
C ALA A 55 -8.30 0.88 14.19
N PHE A 56 -9.29 0.02 14.42
CA PHE A 56 -10.35 0.29 15.39
C PHE A 56 -9.72 0.31 16.79
N SER A 57 -9.48 1.49 17.35
CA SER A 57 -8.99 1.61 18.72
C SER A 57 -10.16 1.44 19.69
N VAL A 58 -10.21 0.28 20.35
CA VAL A 58 -11.13 0.07 21.48
C VAL A 58 -10.58 0.83 22.68
N SER A 59 -11.11 2.03 22.90
CA SER A 59 -10.82 2.82 24.10
C SER A 59 -11.68 2.30 25.24
N TYR A 60 -11.07 1.58 26.19
CA TYR A 60 -11.76 1.26 27.43
C TYR A 60 -11.72 2.48 28.37
N PRO A 61 -12.86 2.90 28.95
CA PRO A 61 -12.87 3.97 29.94
C PRO A 61 -12.08 3.50 31.16
N ARG A 62 -10.94 4.15 31.43
CA ARG A 62 -10.16 3.94 32.65
C ARG A 62 -10.92 4.56 33.82
N THR A 63 -11.72 3.77 34.52
CA THR A 63 -12.41 4.18 35.74
C THR A 63 -11.39 4.33 36.87
N THR A 64 -10.78 5.52 36.97
CA THR A 64 -9.92 5.88 38.10
C THR A 64 -10.79 6.42 39.23
N ARG A 65 -11.52 5.54 39.92
CA ARG A 65 -12.13 5.90 41.21
C ARG A 65 -12.33 4.66 42.07
N GLY A 66 -11.22 4.19 42.65
CA GLY A 66 -11.28 3.41 43.89
C GLY A 66 -11.79 4.33 45.00
N LEU A 67 -12.82 3.85 45.68
CA LEU A 67 -13.37 4.38 46.93
C LEU A 67 -12.34 4.25 48.06
#